data_AF-A0A7I8DKX6-F1
#
_entry.id   AF-A0A7I8DKX6-F1
#
_cell.length_a   1.000
_cell.length_b   1.000
_cell.length_c   1.000
_cell.angle_alpha   90.00
_cell.angle_beta   90.00
_cell.angle_gamma   90.00
#
_symmetry.space_group_name_H-M   'P 1'
#
loop_
_entity.id
_entity.type
_entity.pdbx_description
1 polymer ?
#
loop_
_entity_poly.entity_id
_entity_poly.type
_entity_poly.pdbx_seq_one_letter_code
_entity_poly.pdbx_strand_id
1 'polypeptide(L)'
;MLIILLQIFLRIIIVIIFAKNLRGKLRDIVPYYLAITDYYINFGEKNHKKIALFLLTLEMSIILGMFFNEIITLICILGIVNQIIYLYSMINNYNKKMANTCSCYIVNLPHEVSLLPILYNIGIIYIFILLLII
;
A
#
# COMPACT_ATOMS: atom_id res chain seq x y z
N MET A 1 -16.32 -2.30 -25.25
CA MET A 1 -16.46 -0.91 -24.74
C MET A 1 -16.65 -0.88 -23.22
N LEU A 2 -17.66 -1.56 -22.67
CA LEU A 2 -17.92 -1.60 -21.21
C LEU A 2 -16.71 -2.09 -20.38
N ILE A 3 -16.06 -3.18 -20.82
CA ILE A 3 -14.88 -3.76 -20.17
C ILE A 3 -13.72 -2.75 -20.07
N ILE A 4 -13.44 -2.02 -21.16
CA ILE A 4 -12.37 -1.01 -21.21
C ILE A 4 -12.68 0.15 -20.26
N LEU A 5 -13.94 0.61 -20.23
CA LEU A 5 -14.37 1.66 -19.30
C LEU A 5 -14.22 1.22 -17.85
N LEU A 6 -14.56 -0.04 -17.54
CA LEU A 6 -14.39 -0.61 -16.22
C LEU A 6 -12.91 -0.69 -15.83
N GLN A 7 -12.02 -1.17 -16.70
CA GLN A 7 -10.58 -1.19 -16.45
C GLN A 7 -10.04 0.22 -16.15
N ILE A 8 -10.38 1.21 -16.98
CA ILE A 8 -9.94 2.60 -16.77
C ILE A 8 -10.44 3.12 -15.42
N PHE A 9 -11.70 2.88 -15.08
CA PHE A 9 -12.28 3.28 -13.81
C PHE A 9 -11.54 2.67 -12.60
N LEU A 10 -11.28 1.35 -12.63
CA LEU A 10 -10.55 0.67 -11.56
C LEU A 10 -9.11 1.17 -11.43
N ARG A 11 -8.43 1.45 -12.55
CA ARG A 11 -7.07 2.04 -12.53
C ARG A 11 -7.06 3.42 -11.89
N ILE A 12 -8.04 4.27 -12.22
CA ILE A 12 -8.19 5.60 -11.61
C ILE A 12 -8.37 5.47 -10.09
N ILE A 13 -9.19 4.53 -9.62
CA ILE A 13 -9.37 4.28 -8.18
C ILE A 13 -8.03 3.92 -7.53
N ILE A 14 -7.26 2.98 -8.10
CA ILE A 14 -5.95 2.59 -7.55
C ILE A 14 -5.00 3.78 -7.51
N VAL A 15 -4.90 4.54 -8.61
CA VAL A 15 -4.03 5.72 -8.69
C VAL A 15 -4.38 6.73 -7.61
N ILE A 16 -5.67 7.04 -7.40
CA ILE A 16 -6.11 7.99 -6.38
C ILE A 16 -5.74 7.50 -4.97
N ILE A 17 -6.02 6.23 -4.67
CA ILE A 17 -5.72 5.64 -3.35
C ILE A 17 -4.22 5.71 -3.08
N PHE A 18 -3.41 5.20 -4.00
CA PHE A 18 -1.96 5.14 -3.82
C PHE A 18 -1.31 6.53 -3.83
N ALA A 19 -1.75 7.44 -4.70
CA ALA A 19 -1.20 8.80 -4.75
C ALA A 19 -1.51 9.57 -3.46
N LYS A 20 -2.73 9.46 -2.93
CA LYS A 20 -3.09 10.12 -1.69
C LYS A 20 -2.36 9.50 -0.49
N ASN A 21 -2.13 8.18 -0.50
CA ASN A 21 -1.32 7.49 0.50
C ASN A 21 0.16 7.92 0.45
N LEU A 22 0.77 7.89 -0.74
CA LEU A 22 2.15 8.26 -0.98
C LEU A 22 2.40 9.74 -0.62
N ARG A 23 1.47 10.63 -0.97
CA ARG A 23 1.54 12.04 -0.58
C ARG A 23 1.62 12.21 0.93
N GLY A 24 0.83 11.46 1.70
CA GLY A 24 0.88 11.47 3.16
C GLY A 24 2.26 11.04 3.68
N LYS A 25 2.82 9.98 3.11
CA LYS A 25 4.15 9.45 3.50
C LYS A 25 5.31 10.38 3.14
N LEU A 26 5.25 11.02 1.97
CA LEU A 26 6.30 11.94 1.53
C LEU A 26 6.25 13.28 2.28
N ARG A 27 5.05 13.78 2.62
CA ARG A 27 4.92 15.00 3.43
C ARG A 27 5.52 14.80 4.82
N ASP A 28 5.24 13.64 5.42
CA ASP A 28 5.60 13.32 6.80
C ASP A 28 6.57 12.11 6.81
N ILE A 29 7.74 12.27 6.18
CA ILE A 29 8.71 11.18 5.95
C ILE A 29 9.33 10.62 7.23
N VAL A 30 9.57 11.47 8.23
CA VAL A 30 10.13 11.05 9.53
C VAL A 30 9.09 10.23 10.31
N PRO A 31 7.84 10.69 10.49
CA PRO A 31 6.76 9.85 11.03
C PRO A 31 6.57 8.53 10.26
N TYR A 32 6.68 8.55 8.93
CA TYR A 32 6.56 7.33 8.14
C TYR A 32 7.69 6.34 8.47
N TYR A 33 8.92 6.81 8.57
CA TYR A 33 10.05 5.97 8.97
C TYR A 33 9.86 5.36 10.35
N LEU A 34 9.41 6.16 11.34
CA LEU A 34 9.14 5.69 12.70
C LEU A 34 7.95 4.70 12.74
N ALA A 35 6.92 4.92 11.92
CA ALA A 35 5.84 3.94 11.75
C ALA A 35 6.37 2.61 11.19
N ILE A 36 7.29 2.64 10.22
CA ILE A 36 7.94 1.43 9.70
C ILE A 36 8.75 0.74 10.79
N THR A 37 9.46 1.47 11.66
CA THR A 37 10.20 0.84 12.77
C THR A 37 9.25 0.14 13.74
N ASP A 38 8.07 0.72 14.02
CA ASP A 38 7.05 0.12 14.90
C ASP A 38 6.39 -1.12 14.27
N TYR A 39 6.11 -1.09 12.96
CA TYR A 39 5.42 -2.18 12.26
C TYR A 39 6.33 -3.38 11.93
N TYR A 40 7.61 -3.11 11.70
CA TYR A 40 8.58 -4.11 11.23
C TYR A 40 9.66 -4.38 12.27
N ILE A 41 9.34 -4.30 13.57
CA ILE A 41 10.28 -4.51 14.70
C ILE A 41 11.12 -5.79 14.55
N ASN A 42 10.54 -6.86 13.99
CA ASN A 42 11.23 -8.14 13.81
C ASN A 42 12.38 -8.10 12.79
N PHE A 43 12.43 -7.08 11.94
CA PHE A 43 13.51 -6.86 10.98
C PHE A 43 14.45 -5.82 11.58
N GLY A 44 15.63 -6.21 12.07
CA GLY A 44 16.51 -5.32 12.83
C GLY A 44 16.75 -3.92 12.21
N GLU A 45 17.08 -2.93 13.05
CA GLU A 45 17.06 -1.49 12.73
C GLU A 45 17.68 -1.07 11.39
N LYS A 46 18.81 -1.69 11.01
CA LYS A 46 19.51 -1.39 9.74
C LYS A 46 18.66 -1.68 8.49
N ASN A 47 17.64 -2.52 8.60
CA ASN A 47 16.76 -2.90 7.50
C ASN A 47 15.53 -1.99 7.37
N HIS A 48 15.11 -1.28 8.43
CA HIS A 48 13.92 -0.43 8.39
C HIS A 48 13.99 0.65 7.32
N LYS A 49 15.15 1.31 7.18
CA LYS A 49 15.35 2.33 6.14
C LYS A 49 15.20 1.77 4.73
N LYS A 50 15.73 0.55 4.50
CA LYS A 50 15.64 -0.13 3.20
C LYS A 50 14.20 -0.53 2.91
N ILE A 51 13.49 -1.07 3.91
CA ILE A 51 12.07 -1.45 3.80
C ILE A 51 11.22 -0.21 3.50
N ALA A 52 11.40 0.88 4.25
CA ALA A 52 10.67 2.13 4.06
C ALA A 52 10.84 2.68 2.63
N LEU A 53 12.08 2.74 2.14
CA LEU A 53 12.40 3.19 0.78
C LEU A 53 11.81 2.25 -0.28
N PHE A 54 11.98 0.94 -0.10
CA PHE A 54 11.46 -0.07 -1.02
C PHE A 54 9.94 0.03 -1.17
N LEU A 55 9.21 0.16 -0.07
CA LEU A 55 7.76 0.31 -0.07
C LEU A 55 7.30 1.62 -0.73
N LEU A 56 8.02 2.73 -0.53
CA LEU A 56 7.74 4.00 -1.22
C LEU A 56 7.96 3.88 -2.73
N THR A 57 9.06 3.24 -3.13
CA THR A 57 9.36 3.00 -4.55
C THR A 57 8.30 2.13 -5.19
N LEU A 58 7.85 1.06 -4.53
CA LEU A 58 6.75 0.22 -5.01
C LEU A 58 5.47 1.02 -5.21
N GLU A 59 5.06 1.84 -4.23
CA GLU A 59 3.87 2.67 -4.36
C GLU A 59 3.98 3.66 -5.53
N MET A 60 5.15 4.28 -5.72
CA MET A 60 5.40 5.17 -6.85
C MET A 60 5.35 4.43 -8.20
N SER A 61 5.97 3.25 -8.28
CA SER A 61 5.94 2.40 -9.48
C SER A 61 4.52 1.97 -9.85
N ILE A 62 3.69 1.64 -8.85
CA ILE A 62 2.28 1.30 -9.05
C ILE A 62 1.52 2.49 -9.64
N ILE A 63 1.69 3.69 -9.08
CA ILE A 63 1.01 4.91 -9.56
C ILE A 63 1.39 5.19 -11.01
N LEU A 64 2.69 5.26 -11.32
CA LEU A 64 3.17 5.57 -12.67
C LEU A 64 2.79 4.47 -13.65
N GLY A 65 2.93 3.20 -13.25
CA GLY A 65 2.70 2.06 -14.09
C GLY A 65 1.23 1.84 -14.48
N MET A 66 0.28 2.31 -13.68
CA MET A 66 -1.16 2.22 -13.98
C MET A 66 -1.58 2.99 -15.25
N PHE A 67 -0.77 3.92 -15.73
CA PHE A 67 -1.01 4.67 -16.96
C PHE A 67 -0.55 3.94 -18.23
N PHE A 68 0.25 2.87 -18.10
CA PHE A 68 0.85 2.16 -19.22
C PHE A 68 0.22 0.77 -19.38
N ASN A 69 -0.37 0.52 -20.55
CA ASN A 69 -1.05 -0.75 -20.82
C ASN A 69 -0.07 -1.92 -20.95
N GLU A 70 1.14 -1.68 -21.46
CA GLU A 70 2.12 -2.71 -21.76
C GLU A 70 2.63 -3.44 -20.52
N ILE A 71 2.59 -2.78 -19.36
CA ILE A 71 3.12 -3.29 -18.09
C ILE A 71 2.05 -3.50 -17.03
N ILE A 72 0.76 -3.35 -17.37
CA ILE A 72 -0.32 -3.35 -16.38
C ILE A 72 -0.35 -4.64 -15.53
N THR A 73 -0.08 -5.79 -16.15
CA THR A 73 -0.01 -7.09 -15.46
C THR A 73 1.08 -7.10 -14.39
N LEU A 74 2.28 -6.61 -14.74
CA LEU A 74 3.40 -6.51 -13.81
C LEU A 74 3.06 -5.56 -12.65
N ILE A 75 2.45 -4.42 -12.96
CA ILE A 75 2.05 -3.41 -11.97
C ILE A 75 0.98 -3.97 -11.02
N CYS A 76 0.02 -4.75 -11.51
CA CYS A 76 -0.96 -5.39 -10.65
C CYS A 76 -0.32 -6.43 -9.72
N ILE A 77 0.63 -7.23 -10.22
CA ILE A 77 1.40 -8.17 -9.39
C ILE A 77 2.17 -7.43 -8.30
N LEU A 78 2.88 -6.34 -8.66
CA LEU A 78 3.59 -5.50 -7.68
C LEU A 78 2.64 -4.89 -6.65
N GLY A 79 1.45 -4.46 -7.09
CA GLY A 79 0.37 -3.99 -6.23
C GLY A 79 -0.05 -5.02 -5.19
N ILE A 80 -0.31 -6.25 -5.63
CA ILE A 80 -0.67 -7.38 -4.77
C ILE A 80 0.47 -7.69 -3.78
N VAL A 81 1.71 -7.80 -4.26
CA VAL A 81 2.89 -8.06 -3.42
C VAL A 81 3.04 -6.98 -2.34
N ASN A 82 2.94 -5.70 -2.72
CA ASN A 82 3.03 -4.58 -1.79
C ASN A 82 1.95 -4.67 -0.71
N GLN A 83 0.70 -4.95 -1.09
CA GLN A 83 -0.41 -5.08 -0.15
C GLN A 83 -0.29 -6.31 0.76
N ILE A 84 0.23 -7.43 0.26
CA ILE A 84 0.52 -8.62 1.08
C ILE A 84 1.57 -8.32 2.15
N ILE A 85 2.61 -7.55 1.82
CA ILE A 85 3.64 -7.15 2.80
C ILE A 85 3.00 -6.36 3.96
N TYR A 86 2.14 -5.39 3.64
CA TYR A 86 1.43 -4.62 4.67
C TYR A 86 0.42 -5.46 5.46
N LEU A 87 -0.35 -6.34 4.79
CA LEU A 87 -1.27 -7.26 5.47
C LEU A 87 -0.56 -8.18 6.44
N TYR A 88 0.57 -8.77 6.03
CA TYR A 88 1.37 -9.61 6.90
C TYR A 88 1.83 -8.84 8.14
N SER A 89 2.33 -7.62 7.95
CA SER A 89 2.74 -6.76 9.06
C SER A 89 1.57 -6.36 9.97
N MET A 90 0.39 -6.05 9.42
CA MET A 90 -0.81 -5.77 10.20
C MET A 90 -1.27 -7.00 11.00
N ILE A 91 -1.35 -8.19 10.39
CA ILE A 91 -1.78 -9.42 11.08
C ILE A 91 -0.88 -9.72 12.29
N ASN A 92 0.44 -9.59 12.13
CA ASN A 92 1.40 -9.78 13.22
C ASN A 92 1.30 -8.74 14.35
N ASN A 93 0.64 -7.62 14.06
CA ASN A 93 0.45 -6.52 14.99
C ASN A 93 -1.02 -6.25 15.31
N TYR A 94 -1.90 -7.25 15.12
CA TYR A 94 -3.32 -7.13 15.40
C TYR A 94 -3.57 -6.69 16.86
N ASN A 95 -4.53 -5.78 17.06
CA ASN A 95 -4.83 -5.13 18.34
C ASN A 95 -3.69 -4.31 18.98
N LYS A 96 -2.59 -4.04 18.26
CA LYS A 96 -1.56 -3.12 18.74
C LYS A 96 -1.83 -1.69 18.28
N LYS A 97 -1.51 -0.75 19.17
CA LYS A 97 -1.46 0.69 18.89
C LYS A 97 -0.03 1.11 18.60
N MET A 98 0.14 1.90 17.57
CA MET A 98 1.44 2.30 17.05
C MET A 98 1.73 3.73 17.46
N ALA A 99 2.72 3.92 18.34
CA ALA A 99 3.00 5.22 18.96
C ALA A 99 3.30 6.31 17.93
N ASN A 100 3.95 5.95 16.82
CA ASN A 100 4.48 6.90 15.85
C ASN A 100 3.62 7.12 14.60
N THR A 101 2.36 6.66 14.62
CA THR A 101 1.43 6.81 13.49
C THR A 101 0.37 7.87 13.81
N CYS A 102 0.28 8.90 12.97
CA CYS A 102 -0.67 10.00 13.14
C CYS A 102 -2.03 9.78 12.44
N SER A 103 -2.36 8.54 12.05
CA SER A 103 -3.50 8.23 11.15
C SER A 103 -3.48 9.03 9.84
N CYS A 104 -2.32 9.53 9.44
CA CYS A 104 -2.13 10.36 8.25
C CYS A 104 -2.15 9.53 6.94
N TYR A 105 -2.07 8.21 7.05
CA TYR A 105 -2.06 7.27 5.94
C TYR A 105 -3.46 6.67 5.76
N ILE A 106 -3.92 6.63 4.52
CA ILE A 106 -5.28 6.15 4.20
C ILE A 106 -5.35 4.64 4.32
N VAL A 107 -4.25 3.98 3.97
CA VAL A 107 -4.12 2.53 4.00
C VAL A 107 -2.71 2.14 4.49
N ASN A 108 -2.53 0.85 4.74
CA ASN A 108 -1.24 0.19 5.00
C ASN A 108 -0.63 0.40 6.41
N LEU A 109 -0.80 1.57 7.04
CA LEU A 109 -0.17 1.89 8.35
C LEU A 109 -1.16 2.64 9.28
N PRO A 110 -2.26 2.01 9.74
CA PRO A 110 -3.20 2.63 10.67
C PRO A 110 -2.58 2.90 12.05
N HIS A 111 -3.21 3.76 12.86
CA HIS A 111 -2.76 3.95 14.24
C HIS A 111 -3.02 2.75 15.15
N GLU A 112 -4.15 2.09 14.92
CA GLU A 112 -4.54 0.88 15.60
C GLU A 112 -4.88 -0.17 14.56
N VAL A 113 -4.25 -1.34 14.66
CA VAL A 113 -4.54 -2.44 13.75
C VAL A 113 -5.79 -3.17 14.23
N SER A 114 -6.93 -2.75 13.67
CA SER A 114 -8.23 -3.41 13.82
C SER A 114 -8.63 -4.15 12.55
N LEU A 115 -9.79 -4.81 12.56
CA LEU A 115 -10.31 -5.54 11.40
C LEU A 115 -10.53 -4.63 10.18
N LEU A 116 -10.94 -3.37 10.39
CA LEU A 116 -11.33 -2.47 9.30
C LEU A 116 -10.15 -2.11 8.35
N PRO A 117 -8.97 -1.67 8.84
CA PRO A 117 -7.78 -1.50 8.00
C PRO A 117 -7.35 -2.75 7.22
N ILE A 118 -7.51 -3.93 7.82
CA ILE A 118 -7.21 -5.22 7.17
C ILE A 118 -8.18 -5.44 6.00
N LEU A 119 -9.48 -5.22 6.22
CA LEU A 119 -10.48 -5.31 5.16
C LEU A 119 -10.23 -4.32 4.02
N TYR A 120 -9.77 -3.10 4.30
CA TYR A 120 -9.39 -2.16 3.24
C TYR A 120 -8.24 -2.68 2.37
N ASN A 121 -7.21 -3.28 2.95
CA ASN A 121 -6.10 -3.84 2.17
C ASN A 121 -6.55 -5.07 1.35
N ILE A 122 -7.40 -5.93 1.92
CA ILE A 122 -8.01 -7.05 1.19
C ILE A 122 -8.85 -6.53 0.01
N GLY A 123 -9.63 -5.47 0.20
CA GLY A 123 -10.41 -4.84 -0.86
C GLY A 123 -9.52 -4.28 -1.98
N ILE A 124 -8.38 -3.68 -1.65
CA ILE A 124 -7.41 -3.21 -2.64
C ILE A 124 -6.80 -4.38 -3.42
N ILE A 125 -6.42 -5.47 -2.74
CA ILE A 125 -5.94 -6.69 -3.40
C ILE A 125 -6.98 -7.21 -4.39
N TYR A 126 -8.25 -7.24 -3.98
CA TYR A 126 -9.33 -7.68 -4.85
C TYR A 126 -9.47 -6.81 -6.10
N ILE A 127 -9.30 -5.48 -6.00
CA ILE A 127 -9.29 -4.59 -7.17
C ILE A 127 -8.13 -4.92 -8.12
N PHE A 128 -6.92 -5.19 -7.60
CA PHE A 128 -5.80 -5.62 -8.43
C PHE A 128 -6.05 -6.96 -9.12
N ILE A 129 -6.67 -7.92 -8.44
CA ILE A 129 -7.04 -9.22 -9.02
C ILE A 129 -8.07 -9.03 -10.14
N LEU A 130 -9.09 -8.18 -9.93
CA LEU A 130 -10.05 -7.86 -10.99
C LEU A 130 -9.38 -7.25 -12.22
N LEU A 131 -8.42 -6.34 -12.02
CA LEU A 131 -7.63 -5.74 -13.11
C LEU A 131 -6.73 -6.74 -13.86
N LEU A 132 -6.36 -7.87 -13.24
CA LEU A 132 -5.59 -8.94 -13.90
C LEU A 132 -6.46 -9.85 -14.76
N ILE A 133 -7.72 -10.04 -14.37
CA ILE A 133 -8.64 -10.99 -15.00
C ILE A 133 -9.35 -10.34 -16.20
N ILE A 134 -9.66 -9.05 -16.09
CA ILE A 134 -10.43 -8.28 -17.07
C ILE A 134 -9.48 -7.67 -18.09
#